data_AF-A0A7C6TIL5-F1
#
_entry.id   AF-A0A7C6TIL5-F1
#
_cell.length_a   1.000
_cell.length_b   1.000
_cell.length_c   1.000
_cell.angle_alpha   90.00
_cell.angle_beta   90.00
_cell.angle_gamma   90.00
#
_symmetry.space_group_name_H-M   'P 1'
#
loop_
_entity.id
_entity.type
_entity.pdbx_description
1 polymer ?
#
loop_
_entity_poly.entity_id
_entity_poly.type
_entity_poly.pdbx_seq_one_letter_code
_entity_poly.pdbx_strand_id
1 'polypeptide(L)' 'GRAVPRPDHWGGFRVRVFEIEFWQGQQNRFHDRWVFRRADGGHDVADLDDASAWEVVRLYP' A
#
# COMPACT_ATOMS: atom_id res chain seq x y z
N GLY A 1 -30.99 -20.53 -17.35
CA GLY A 1 -30.71 -20.31 -15.92
C GLY A 1 -31.17 -18.92 -15.53
N ARG A 2 -31.56 -18.69 -14.27
CA ARG A 2 -31.94 -17.35 -13.77
C ARG A 2 -30.72 -16.63 -13.18
N ALA A 3 -30.71 -15.31 -13.21
CA ALA A 3 -29.69 -14.51 -12.54
C ALA A 3 -29.77 -14.67 -11.01
N VAL A 4 -28.64 -14.83 -10.34
CA VAL A 4 -28.54 -14.87 -8.87
C VAL A 4 -28.28 -13.45 -8.37
N PRO A 5 -29.16 -12.85 -7.55
CA PRO A 5 -28.93 -11.52 -7.00
C PRO A 5 -27.78 -11.56 -5.98
N ARG A 6 -26.97 -10.51 -5.96
CA ARG A 6 -25.93 -10.30 -4.96
C ARG A 6 -26.59 -10.01 -3.59
N PRO A 7 -26.21 -10.70 -2.51
CA PRO A 7 -26.73 -10.40 -1.17
C PRO A 7 -26.39 -8.98 -0.73
N ASP A 8 -27.28 -8.33 0.04
CA ASP A 8 -27.10 -6.95 0.51
C ASP A 8 -25.81 -6.74 1.32
N HIS A 9 -25.40 -7.77 2.08
CA HIS A 9 -24.19 -7.76 2.89
C HIS A 9 -22.92 -8.09 2.10
N TRP A 10 -23.03 -8.55 0.85
CA TRP A 10 -21.86 -8.91 0.05
C TRP A 10 -21.30 -7.65 -0.59
N GLY A 11 -20.06 -7.30 -0.26
CA GLY A 11 -19.39 -6.12 -0.79
C GLY A 11 -17.88 -6.27 -0.68
N GLY A 12 -17.18 -5.14 -0.62
CA GLY A 12 -15.74 -5.11 -0.45
C GLY A 12 -15.32 -4.04 0.54
N PHE A 13 -14.11 -4.18 1.04
CA PHE A 13 -13.44 -3.15 1.84
C PHE A 13 -12.34 -2.51 0.99
N ARG A 14 -12.10 -1.21 1.20
CA ARG A 14 -10.92 -0.52 0.69
C ARG A 14 -9.97 -0.27 1.84
N VAL A 15 -8.76 -0.81 1.75
CA VAL A 15 -7.66 -0.41 2.62
C VAL A 15 -7.19 0.96 2.17
N ARG A 16 -7.29 1.95 3.06
CA ARG A 16 -6.70 3.26 2.83
C ARG A 16 -5.33 3.28 3.50
N VAL A 17 -4.29 3.48 2.70
CA VAL A 17 -2.91 3.30 3.14
C VAL A 17 -2.26 4.62 3.54
N PHE A 18 -1.33 4.54 4.48
CA PHE A 18 -0.43 5.62 4.90
C PHE A 18 1.04 5.23 4.73
N GLU A 19 1.31 3.94 4.48
CA GLU A 19 2.64 3.38 4.22
C GLU A 19 2.52 2.19 3.24
N ILE A 20 3.47 2.08 2.31
CA ILE A 20 3.61 0.96 1.36
C ILE A 20 5.08 0.53 1.35
N GLU A 21 5.35 -0.75 1.59
CA GLU A 21 6.69 -1.33 1.44
C GLU A 21 6.76 -2.23 0.21
N PHE A 22 7.70 -1.94 -0.68
CA PHE A 22 8.13 -2.84 -1.74
C PHE A 22 9.36 -3.60 -1.26
N TRP A 23 9.19 -4.90 -1.06
CA TRP A 23 10.24 -5.82 -0.66
C TRP A 23 10.65 -6.68 -1.85
N GLN A 24 11.94 -6.64 -2.20
CA GLN A 24 12.50 -7.45 -3.28
C GLN A 24 13.60 -8.37 -2.76
N GLY A 25 13.40 -9.67 -2.98
CA GLY A 25 14.36 -10.72 -2.65
C GLY A 25 15.65 -10.60 -3.49
N GLN A 26 16.80 -10.78 -2.84
CA GLN A 26 18.12 -10.82 -3.49
C GLN A 26 18.85 -12.10 -3.10
N GLN A 27 19.66 -12.66 -4.00
CA GLN A 27 20.34 -13.95 -3.79
C GLN A 27 21.35 -13.92 -2.63
N ASN A 28 21.98 -12.76 -2.42
CA ASN A 28 22.97 -12.53 -1.38
C ASN A 28 22.35 -12.15 -0.01
N ARG A 29 21.01 -12.21 0.12
CA ARG A 29 20.24 -11.82 1.31
C ARG A 29 20.26 -10.33 1.66
N PHE A 30 20.85 -9.49 0.82
CA PHE A 30 20.73 -8.04 0.94
C PHE A 30 19.50 -7.57 0.17
N HIS A 31 18.33 -7.83 0.74
CA HIS A 31 17.02 -7.43 0.20
C HIS A 31 16.91 -5.93 -0.06
N ASP A 32 16.22 -5.57 -1.15
CA ASP A 32 15.85 -4.18 -1.38
C ASP A 32 14.51 -3.92 -0.71
N ARG A 33 14.48 -2.89 0.15
CA ARG A 33 13.30 -2.47 0.89
C ARG A 33 13.05 -1.00 0.62
N TRP A 34 12.10 -0.71 -0.25
CA TRP A 34 11.67 0.64 -0.56
C TRP A 34 10.36 0.92 0.16
N VAL A 35 10.34 1.94 1.02
CA VAL A 35 9.17 2.30 1.80
C VAL A 35 8.69 3.68 1.37
N PHE A 36 7.43 3.75 0.99
CA PHE A 36 6.68 4.97 0.73
C PHE A 36 5.90 5.29 2.00
N ARG A 37 6.16 6.45 2.60
CA ARG A 37 5.44 6.96 3.78
C ARG A 37 4.87 8.32 3.47
N ARG A 38 3.92 8.78 4.27
CA ARG A 38 3.48 10.16 4.18
C ARG A 38 4.64 11.14 4.35
N ALA A 39 4.69 12.12 3.45
CA ALA A 39 5.71 13.17 3.46
C ALA A 39 5.65 14.06 4.71
N ASP A 40 4.49 14.15 5.38
CA ASP A 40 4.33 14.92 6.62
C ASP A 40 4.59 14.11 7.89
N GLY A 41 5.01 12.84 7.77
CA GLY A 41 5.24 11.94 8.90
C GLY A 41 3.98 11.53 9.67
N GLY A 42 2.79 11.89 9.17
CA GLY A 42 1.52 11.51 9.76
C GLY A 42 1.12 10.06 9.43
N HIS A 43 0.18 9.51 10.21
CA HIS A 43 -0.42 8.20 9.95
C HIS A 43 -1.85 8.30 9.38
N ASP A 44 -2.24 9.48 8.88
CA ASP A 44 -3.49 9.62 8.14
C ASP A 44 -3.35 9.05 6.73
N VAL A 45 -4.44 8.96 5.99
CA VAL A 45 -4.48 8.37 4.65
C VAL A 45 -3.85 9.30 3.63
N ALA A 46 -2.89 8.79 2.86
CA ALA A 46 -2.34 9.50 1.69
C ALA A 46 -3.19 9.22 0.44
N ASP A 47 -3.25 10.19 -0.46
CA ASP A 47 -3.76 9.96 -1.81
C ASP A 47 -2.71 9.19 -2.62
N LEU A 48 -3.12 8.09 -3.25
CA LEU A 48 -2.22 7.25 -4.05
C LEU A 48 -1.80 7.92 -5.36
N ASP A 49 -2.61 8.86 -5.86
CA ASP A 49 -2.36 9.54 -7.13
C ASP A 49 -1.60 10.87 -6.96
N ASP A 50 -1.37 11.31 -5.72
CA ASP A 50 -0.57 12.50 -5.40
C ASP A 50 0.85 12.10 -4.97
N ALA A 51 1.79 12.13 -5.91
CA ALA A 51 3.20 11.83 -5.61
C ALA A 51 3.81 12.73 -4.52
N SER A 52 3.32 13.97 -4.36
CA SER A 52 3.84 14.91 -3.35
C SER A 52 3.42 14.53 -1.92
N ALA A 53 2.41 13.67 -1.78
CA ALA A 53 1.99 13.13 -0.49
C ALA A 53 2.97 12.08 0.08
N TRP A 54 3.96 11.64 -0.71
CA TRP A 54 4.83 10.51 -0.36
C TRP A 54 6.31 10.90 -0.25
N GLU A 55 6.93 10.50 0.85
CA GLU A 55 8.38 10.38 0.99
C GLU A 55 8.79 8.93 0.71
N VAL A 56 9.94 8.74 0.05
CA VAL A 56 10.49 7.41 -0.26
C VAL A 56 11.81 7.22 0.47
N VAL A 57 11.89 6.15 1.26
CA VAL A 57 13.08 5.80 2.04
C VAL A 57 13.50 4.36 1.74
N ARG A 58 14.80 4.12 1.60
CA ARG A 58 15.36 2.76 1.54
C ARG A 58 15.73 2.28 2.94
N LEU A 59 15.21 1.13 3.35
CA LEU A 59 15.56 0.49 4.62
C LEU A 59 16.68 -0.54 4.46
N TYR A 60 17.36 -0.85 5.56
CA TYR A 60 18.27 -1.99 5.62
C TYR A 60 17.49 -3.31 5.47
N PRO A 61 18.07 -4.31 4.77
CA PRO A 61 17.47 -5.62 4.55
C PRO A 61 17.15 -6.40 5.82
#